data_AF-A0A9X5H3U1-F1
#
_entry.id   AF-A0A9X5H3U1-F1
#
_cell.length_a   1.000
_cell.length_b   1.000
_cell.length_c   1.000
_cell.angle_alpha   90.00
_cell.angle_beta   90.00
_cell.angle_gamma   90.00
#
_symmetry.space_group_name_H-M   'P 1'
#
loop_
_entity.id
_entity.type
_entity.pdbx_description
1 polymer ?
#
loop_
_entity_poly.entity_id
_entity_poly.type
_entity_poly.pdbx_seq_one_letter_code
_entity_poly.pdbx_strand_id
1 'polypeptide(L)' 'MDDFTKDEIRQGRWRAFIKKKKALVKVEFEETMQLLKELLLPIVDLIHNNHSFGQIWSKETKSWM' A
#
# COMPACT_ATOMS: atom_id res chain seq x y z
N MET A 1 13.33 -3.30 -7.03
CA MET A 1 11.93 -2.90 -6.74
C MET A 1 11.76 -1.40 -6.68
N ASP A 2 12.79 -0.63 -6.31
CA ASP A 2 12.83 0.84 -6.41
C ASP A 2 12.32 1.42 -7.73
N ASP A 3 12.47 0.67 -8.83
CA ASP A 3 12.10 1.16 -10.15
C ASP A 3 10.58 1.29 -10.36
N PHE A 4 9.76 0.52 -9.63
CA PHE A 4 8.30 0.53 -9.82
C PHE A 4 7.65 1.83 -9.34
N THR A 5 8.12 2.37 -8.21
CA THR A 5 7.62 3.63 -7.64
C THR A 5 8.33 4.84 -8.24
N LYS A 6 9.54 4.65 -8.77
CA LYS A 6 10.32 5.70 -9.47
C LYS A 6 9.92 5.89 -10.93
N ASP A 7 9.17 4.97 -11.53
CA ASP A 7 8.64 5.11 -12.90
C ASP A 7 7.73 6.35 -13.04
N GLU A 8 8.16 7.29 -13.88
CA GLU A 8 7.48 8.57 -14.11
C GLU A 8 6.05 8.41 -14.64
N ILE A 9 5.80 7.38 -15.46
CA ILE A 9 4.46 7.14 -16.02
C ILE A 9 3.49 6.77 -14.89
N ARG A 10 3.88 5.87 -13.99
CA ARG A 10 3.08 5.48 -12.82
C ARG A 10 2.90 6.62 -11.84
N GLN A 11 3.94 7.40 -11.58
CA GLN A 11 3.81 8.60 -10.74
C GLN A 11 2.84 9.61 -11.35
N GLY A 12 2.91 9.84 -12.67
CA GLY A 12 1.97 10.69 -13.39
C GLY A 12 0.52 10.21 -13.25
N ARG A 13 0.29 8.90 -13.42
CA ARG A 13 -1.02 8.27 -13.22
C ARG A 13 -1.53 8.41 -11.79
N TRP A 14 -0.66 8.24 -10.80
CA TRP A 14 -0.99 8.42 -9.39
C TRP A 14 -1.40 9.86 -9.08
N ARG A 15 -0.61 10.86 -9.52
CA ARG A 15 -0.92 12.28 -9.35
C ARG A 15 -2.27 12.64 -9.99
N ALA A 16 -2.55 12.11 -11.19
CA ALA A 16 -3.84 12.31 -11.86
C ALA A 16 -5.01 11.69 -11.06
N PHE A 17 -4.82 10.49 -10.51
CA PHE A 17 -5.79 9.82 -9.66
C PHE A 17 -6.10 10.63 -8.39
N ILE A 18 -5.07 11.07 -7.66
CA ILE A 18 -5.21 11.90 -6.45
C ILE A 18 -5.93 13.21 -6.76
N LYS A 19 -5.55 13.88 -7.85
CA LYS A 19 -6.22 15.11 -8.32
C LYS A 19 -7.69 14.85 -8.61
N LYS A 20 -8.03 13.75 -9.30
CA LYS A 20 -9.42 13.37 -9.61
C LYS A 20 -10.24 13.08 -8.34
N LYS A 21 -9.62 12.48 -7.33
CA LYS A 21 -10.26 12.18 -6.04
C LYS A 21 -10.39 13.38 -5.10
N LYS A 22 -9.85 14.55 -5.49
CA LYS A 22 -9.82 15.77 -4.65
C LYS A 22 -9.28 15.49 -3.25
N ALA A 23 -8.24 14.64 -3.15
CA ALA A 23 -7.68 14.31 -1.85
C ALA A 23 -7.12 15.59 -1.20
N LEU A 24 -7.55 15.86 0.03
CA LEU A 24 -7.12 17.03 0.81
C LEU A 24 -5.69 16.87 1.35
N VAL A 25 -5.23 15.61 1.47
CA VAL A 25 -3.90 15.26 1.96
C VAL A 25 -3.05 14.81 0.78
N LYS A 26 -1.82 15.33 0.70
CA LYS A 26 -0.82 14.85 -0.25
C LYS A 26 -0.42 13.44 0.15
N VAL A 27 -0.74 12.46 -0.68
CA VAL A 27 -0.36 11.06 -0.47
C VAL A 27 0.62 10.68 -1.56
N GLU A 28 1.87 10.37 -1.19
CA GLU A 28 2.89 9.98 -2.16
C GLU A 28 2.67 8.54 -2.64
N PHE A 29 3.03 8.30 -3.90
CA PHE A 29 2.84 6.98 -4.51
C PHE A 29 3.68 5.91 -3.80
N GLU A 30 4.93 6.24 -3.49
CA GLU A 30 5.87 5.34 -2.82
C GLU A 30 5.38 4.97 -1.42
N GLU A 31 4.99 5.95 -0.61
CA GLU A 31 4.44 5.74 0.74
C GLU A 31 3.20 4.84 0.71
N THR A 32 2.32 5.05 -0.28
CA THR A 32 1.12 4.21 -0.46
C THR A 32 1.51 2.77 -0.81
N MET A 33 2.45 2.58 -1.74
CA MET A 33 2.90 1.24 -2.12
C MET A 33 3.60 0.53 -0.96
N GLN A 34 4.35 1.26 -0.13
CA GLN A 34 4.96 0.73 1.08
C GLN A 34 3.91 0.24 2.08
N LEU A 35 2.88 1.06 2.35
CA LEU A 35 1.77 0.67 3.21
C LEU A 35 1.00 -0.55 2.67
N LEU A 36 0.77 -0.61 1.37
CA LEU A 36 0.12 -1.77 0.75
C LEU A 36 0.95 -3.05 0.91
N LYS A 37 2.29 -2.96 0.88
CA LYS A 37 3.16 -4.11 1.15
C LYS A 37 3.07 -4.54 2.61
N GLU A 38 3.11 -3.61 3.55
CA GLU A 38 2.96 -3.91 4.99
C GLU A 38 1.62 -4.59 5.29
N LEU A 39 0.56 -4.16 4.59
CA LEU A 39 -0.75 -4.81 4.67
C LEU A 39 -0.73 -6.20 4.02
N LEU A 40 -0.28 -6.32 2.77
CA LEU A 40 -0.54 -7.52 1.96
C LEU A 40 0.51 -8.62 2.14
N LEU A 41 1.78 -8.30 2.40
CA LEU A 41 2.85 -9.30 2.50
C LEU A 41 2.58 -10.35 3.59
N PRO A 42 2.16 -9.98 4.82
CA PRO A 42 1.82 -10.98 5.83
C PRO A 42 0.69 -11.90 5.39
N ILE A 43 -0.34 -11.38 4.72
CA ILE A 43 -1.45 -12.18 4.19
C ILE A 43 -0.94 -13.19 3.15
N VAL A 44 -0.11 -12.72 2.22
CA VAL A 44 0.46 -13.56 1.16
C VAL A 44 1.33 -14.67 1.76
N ASP A 45 2.17 -14.35 2.73
CA ASP A 45 3.03 -15.33 3.40
C ASP A 45 2.20 -16.44 4.07
N LEU A 46 1.14 -16.07 4.78
CA LEU A 46 0.28 -17.03 5.48
C LEU A 46 -0.49 -17.93 4.52
N ILE A 47 -0.94 -17.41 3.38
CA ILE A 47 -1.55 -18.22 2.32
C ILE A 47 -0.54 -19.24 1.79
N HIS A 48 0.70 -18.83 1.50
CA HIS A 48 1.74 -19.74 1.00
C HIS A 48 2.13 -20.81 2.02
N ASN A 49 2.17 -20.45 3.31
CA ASN A 49 2.53 -21.35 4.39
C ASN A 49 1.34 -22.14 4.96
N ASN A 50 0.13 -21.97 4.40
CA ASN A 50 -1.12 -22.59 4.85
C ASN A 50 -1.38 -22.41 6.36
N HIS A 51 -1.12 -21.20 6.85
CA HIS A 51 -1.34 -20.82 8.24
C HIS A 51 -2.64 -20.04 8.41
N SER A 52 -3.36 -20.28 9.50
CA SER A 52 -4.54 -19.48 9.85
C SER A 52 -4.13 -18.07 10.26
N PHE A 53 -4.81 -17.05 9.72
CA PHE A 53 -4.59 -15.66 10.08
C PHE A 53 -5.67 -15.14 11.02
N GLY A 54 -5.29 -14.77 12.24
CA GLY A 54 -6.19 -14.23 13.26
C GLY A 54 -5.94 -12.76 13.62
N GLN A 55 -5.04 -12.07 12.90
CA GLN A 55 -4.71 -10.68 13.18
C GLN A 55 -5.73 -9.73 12.55
N ILE A 56 -5.93 -8.57 13.18
CA ILE A 56 -6.85 -7.53 12.70
C ILE A 56 -6.02 -6.33 12.26
N TRP A 57 -6.31 -5.80 11.07
CA TRP A 57 -5.66 -4.58 10.60
C TRP A 57 -6.22 -3.35 11.33
N SER A 58 -5.35 -2.63 12.03
CA SER A 58 -5.64 -1.33 12.61
C SER A 58 -5.49 -0.23 11.57
N LYS A 59 -6.57 0.50 11.28
CA LYS A 59 -6.53 1.62 10.33
C LYS A 59 -5.83 2.84 10.92
N GLU A 60 -5.94 3.01 12.24
CA GLU A 60 -5.38 4.14 12.98
C GLU A 60 -3.86 4.04 13.07
N THR A 61 -3.34 2.87 13.44
CA THR A 61 -1.89 2.63 13.60
C THR A 61 -1.24 2.13 12.32
N LYS A 62 -2.02 1.78 11.29
CA LYS A 62 -1.54 1.21 10.03
C LYS A 62 -0.67 -0.02 10.25
N SER A 63 -1.12 -0.92 11.13
CA SER A 63 -0.38 -2.12 11.50
C SER A 63 -1.34 -3.27 11.78
N TRP A 64 -0.81 -4.50 11.73
CA TRP A 64 -1.53 -5.67 12.20
C TRP A 64 -1.47 -5.75 13.74
N MET A 65 -2.58 -6.20 14.36
CA MET A 65 -2.73 -6.45 15.80
C MET A 65 -3.18 -7.88 16.07
#